data_AF-A0A2M8FIV0-F1
#
_entry.id   AF-A0A2M8FIV0-F1
#
_cell.length_a   1.000
_cell.length_b   1.000
_cell.length_c   1.000
_cell.angle_alpha   90.00
_cell.angle_beta   90.00
_cell.angle_gamma   90.00
#
_symmetry.space_group_name_H-M   'P 1'
#
loop_
_entity.id
_entity.type
_entity.pdbx_description
1 polymer ?
#
loop_
_entity_poly.entity_id
_entity_poly.type
_entity_poly.pdbx_seq_one_letter_code
_entity_poly.pdbx_strand_id
1 'polypeptide(L)' 'MGKVFYKLFYHVVWTTYRREELISEKIEQYLYTFLLNKAKRFHCEIHGCNGT' A
#
# COMPACT_ATOMS: atom_id res chain seq x y z
N MET A 1 14.90 23.48 -21.31
CA MET A 1 14.89 23.24 -19.86
C MET A 1 14.13 21.95 -19.59
N GLY A 2 14.80 20.92 -19.08
CA GLY A 2 14.17 19.62 -18.79
C GLY A 2 13.30 19.71 -17.52
N LYS A 3 12.17 18.99 -17.48
CA LYS A 3 11.37 18.87 -16.27
C LYS A 3 12.15 18.06 -15.21
N VAL A 4 12.31 18.62 -14.02
CA VAL A 4 12.86 17.90 -12.86
C VAL A 4 11.70 17.24 -12.12
N PHE A 5 11.71 15.90 -12.06
CA PHE A 5 10.78 15.15 -11.23
C PHE A 5 11.40 14.95 -9.85
N TYR A 6 10.71 15.38 -8.80
CA TYR A 6 11.23 15.36 -7.43
C TYR A 6 10.51 14.35 -6.52
N LYS A 7 9.46 13.70 -7.02
CA LYS A 7 8.65 12.70 -6.31
C LYS A 7 8.36 11.52 -7.20
N LEU A 8 8.36 10.35 -6.59
CA LEU A 8 8.16 9.07 -7.23
C LEU A 8 6.94 8.38 -6.59
N PHE A 9 5.97 8.02 -7.42
CA PHE A 9 4.72 7.40 -6.98
C PHE A 9 4.59 6.03 -7.66
N TYR A 10 4.20 5.04 -6.88
CA TYR A 10 3.99 3.68 -7.35
C TYR A 10 2.60 3.19 -7.00
N HIS A 11 1.99 2.45 -7.92
CA HIS A 11 0.82 1.63 -7.64
C HIS A 11 1.28 0.17 -7.48
N VAL A 12 1.16 -0.36 -6.27
CA VAL A 12 1.60 -1.72 -5.95
C VAL A 12 0.37 -2.60 -5.72
N VAL A 13 0.29 -3.69 -6.48
CA VAL A 13 -0.80 -4.68 -6.36
C VAL A 13 -0.18 -6.05 -6.07
N TRP A 14 -0.80 -6.79 -5.16
CA TRP A 14 -0.37 -8.12 -4.75
C TRP A 14 -1.59 -8.99 -4.46
N THR A 15 -1.39 -10.30 -4.33
CA THR A 15 -2.46 -11.26 -4.01
C THR A 15 -2.06 -12.15 -2.85
N THR A 16 -3.05 -12.69 -2.16
CA THR A 16 -2.85 -13.79 -1.20
C THR A 16 -2.21 -15.00 -1.88
N TYR A 17 -1.61 -15.87 -1.06
CA TYR A 17 -1.13 -17.15 -1.55
C TYR A 17 -2.28 -17.92 -2.21
N ARG A 18 -2.04 -18.45 -3.42
CA ARG A 18 -3.04 -19.13 -4.26
C ARG A 18 -4.30 -18.31 -4.60
N ARG A 19 -4.27 -16.98 -4.38
CA ARG A 19 -5.41 -16.07 -4.60
C ARG A 19 -6.64 -16.44 -3.79
N GLU A 20 -6.44 -17.05 -2.62
CA GLU A 20 -7.53 -17.36 -1.69
C GLU A 20 -8.16 -16.07 -1.16
N GLU A 21 -9.49 -16.03 -1.05
CA GLU A 21 -10.27 -14.87 -0.57
C GLU A 21 -10.19 -14.72 0.96
N LEU A 22 -8.97 -14.56 1.49
CA LEU A 22 -8.72 -14.47 2.93
C LEU A 22 -8.86 -13.05 3.48
N ILE A 23 -8.75 -12.03 2.63
CA ILE A 23 -8.86 -10.62 3.04
C ILE A 23 -10.34 -10.28 3.20
N SER A 24 -10.82 -10.41 4.44
CA SER A 24 -12.15 -9.94 4.86
C SER A 24 -12.07 -8.54 5.47
N GLU A 25 -13.20 -7.84 5.60
CA GLU A 25 -13.28 -6.52 6.25
C GLU A 25 -12.59 -6.49 7.63
N LYS A 26 -12.76 -7.56 8.41
CA LYS A 26 -12.09 -7.71 9.71
C LYS A 26 -10.58 -7.74 9.57
N ILE A 27 -10.04 -8.48 8.59
CA ILE A 27 -8.59 -8.54 8.33
C ILE A 27 -8.08 -7.21 7.77
N GLU A 28 -8.85 -6.52 6.92
CA GLU A 28 -8.48 -5.22 6.34
C GLU A 28 -8.13 -4.19 7.41
N GLN A 29 -8.91 -4.10 8.49
CA GLN A 29 -8.65 -3.17 9.60
C GLN A 29 -7.24 -3.33 10.19
N TYR A 30 -6.79 -4.58 10.38
CA TYR A 30 -5.44 -4.88 10.87
C TYR A 30 -4.39 -4.73 9.78
N LEU A 31 -4.68 -5.21 8.58
CA LEU A 31 -3.76 -5.21 7.44
C LEU A 31 -3.39 -3.79 7.01
N TYR A 32 -4.37 -2.88 6.87
CA TYR A 32 -4.11 -1.49 6.48
C TYR A 32 -3.27 -0.76 7.53
N THR A 33 -3.59 -0.94 8.81
CA THR A 33 -2.79 -0.39 9.92
C THR A 33 -1.35 -0.93 9.88
N PHE A 34 -1.19 -2.22 9.63
CA PHE A 34 0.13 -2.85 9.49
C PHE A 34 0.91 -2.26 8.31
N LEU A 35 0.29 -2.14 7.13
CA LEU A 35 0.91 -1.58 5.93
C LEU A 35 1.35 -0.12 6.15
N LEU A 36 0.50 0.70 6.76
CA LEU A 36 0.82 2.09 7.11
C LEU A 36 2.04 2.18 8.04
N ASN A 37 2.07 1.38 9.10
CA ASN A 37 3.19 1.35 10.03
C ASN A 37 4.48 0.83 9.38
N LYS A 38 4.36 -0.16 8.48
CA LYS A 38 5.49 -0.70 7.72
C LYS A 38 6.06 0.33 6.76
N ALA A 39 5.21 1.05 6.03
CA ALA A 39 5.61 2.12 5.11
C ALA A 39 6.34 3.25 5.85
N LYS A 40 5.80 3.70 7.00
CA LYS A 40 6.47 4.70 7.86
C LYS A 40 7.88 4.29 8.26
N ARG A 41 8.09 3.01 8.61
CA ARG A 41 9.42 2.48 8.95
C ARG A 41 10.41 2.55 7.79
N PHE A 42 9.95 2.53 6.54
CA PHE A 42 10.78 2.68 5.35
C PHE A 42 10.81 4.11 4.81
N HIS A 43 10.28 5.08 5.56
CA HIS A 43 10.14 6.47 5.12
C HIS A 43 9.32 6.60 3.82
N CYS A 44 8.37 5.68 3.61
CA CYS A 44 7.40 5.72 2.52
C CYS A 44 6.05 6.23 3.04
N GLU A 45 5.31 6.90 2.16
CA GLU A 45 3.94 7.36 2.41
C GLU A 45 2.97 6.53 1.57
N ILE A 46 1.89 6.05 2.19
CA ILE A 46 0.77 5.42 1.47
C ILE A 46 -0.27 6.51 1.24
N HIS A 47 -0.45 6.90 -0.01
CA HIS A 47 -1.44 7.91 -0.40
C HIS A 47 -2.86 7.35 -0.57
N GLY A 48 -2.97 6.04 -0.82
CA GLY A 48 -4.25 5.36 -0.94
C GLY A 48 -4.10 3.85 -0.83
N CYS A 49 -5.14 3.18 -0.34
CA CYS A 49 -5.17 1.73 -0.16
C CYS A 49 -6.58 1.22 -0.49
N ASN A 50 -6.67 0.23 -1.38
CA ASN A 50 -7.92 -0.34 -1.88
C ASN A 50 -8.92 0.69 -2.48
N GLY A 51 -8.42 1.72 -3.17
CA GLY A 51 -9.25 2.73 -3.84
C GLY A 51 -9.73 3.90 -2.96
N THR A 52 -9.35 3.89 -1.67
CA THR A 52 -9.50 5.03 -0.74
C THR A 52 -8.32 5.97 -0.78
#